data_AF-A0A7Z9VF53-F1
#
_entry.id   AF-A0A7Z9VF53-F1
#
_cell.length_a   1.000
_cell.length_b   1.000
_cell.length_c   1.000
_cell.angle_alpha   90.00
_cell.angle_beta   90.00
_cell.angle_gamma   90.00
#
_symmetry.space_group_name_H-M   'P 1'
#
loop_
_entity.id
_entity.type
_entity.pdbx_description
1 polymer ?
#
loop_
_entity_poly.entity_id
_entity_poly.type
_entity_poly.pdbx_seq_one_letter_code
_entity_poly.pdbx_strand_id
1 'polypeptide(L)'
;MAPAESPRAGCEGDHRPPGRVPGRAGRRRAIVLGAVHLLIALHLLHWVFAGTTVSPVEPSESMYTLENGEVNAGFIFFIVAILSTAVLGRWFCGWACHMVALQDLCGWIMRKMGIKPQPFRSRLLASVPYLLAFYMFMWPTVKRWSFPWLEQQIPSLVAWFTPLSPWPGFTDHLMVQDFWATFPSLLVAIPFLLICGFACVYLLGAKGFCTYGCPYGAFFSVADRIAPMTIVANMDACETCGLCTANCTSNVQISKEIHIHGQVVDPGCMKCLDCVNVCPNGVLSYGRARGGMALWGPRKRKSALKSHLSLTGEILLALVFTVTWFSWRGVYEQIPLLMATGIALCTTFLVFKSSHLIQRRDTSLQKIPLHKGGATSGAGRVVLAVTFLVVLMTVSAGQTRWTQNRAQMNFALAEVNLDQVLIRGQDPVPEETKVAAARAVEHLRDLLRFDRGGYALIEPTGTVLEEKIGYMSAVAGDLEQAREWWQKALEENPNDDVLLRYGQLVELQEGPEALAAWLETVRTEHGTRNAILSLRADLGRRQAFIALEQGNPLAAARHLQALIGWLGENPGLLDDIALLL
;
A
#
# COMPACT_ATOMS: atom_id res chain seq x y z
N MET A 1 36.30 43.90 -27.53
CA MET A 1 36.15 42.98 -26.39
C MET A 1 35.62 43.79 -25.23
N ALA A 2 34.34 43.61 -24.87
CA ALA A 2 33.81 44.19 -23.65
C ALA A 2 34.53 43.53 -22.45
N PRO A 3 34.92 44.27 -21.41
CA PRO A 3 35.58 43.69 -20.24
C PRO A 3 34.62 42.68 -19.60
N ALA A 4 35.14 41.50 -19.27
CA ALA A 4 34.41 40.51 -18.49
C ALA A 4 34.01 41.15 -17.16
N GLU A 5 32.71 41.35 -16.95
CA GLU A 5 32.18 41.74 -15.63
C GLU A 5 32.74 40.78 -14.58
N SER A 6 33.31 41.32 -13.51
CA SER A 6 33.70 40.54 -12.34
C SER A 6 32.54 39.64 -11.88
N PRO A 7 32.78 38.39 -11.46
CA PRO A 7 31.73 37.51 -10.96
C PRO A 7 30.88 38.23 -9.92
N ARG A 8 29.55 38.19 -10.06
CA ARG A 8 28.66 38.77 -9.04
C ARG A 8 28.90 38.03 -7.71
N ALA A 9 28.90 38.78 -6.61
CA ALA A 9 29.08 38.26 -5.25
C ALA A 9 28.24 36.97 -5.04
N GLY A 10 28.92 35.87 -4.70
CA GLY A 10 28.32 34.53 -4.55
C GLY A 10 28.74 33.48 -5.58
N CYS A 11 29.43 33.86 -6.66
CA CYS A 11 30.18 32.95 -7.54
C CYS A 11 31.68 32.91 -7.24
N GLU A 12 32.20 33.84 -6.44
CA GLU A 12 33.57 33.86 -5.96
C GLU A 12 33.84 32.63 -5.09
N GLY A 13 34.92 31.92 -5.40
CA GLY A 13 35.38 30.80 -4.59
C GLY A 13 35.40 31.17 -3.10
N ASP A 14 34.95 30.24 -2.27
CA ASP A 14 34.96 30.24 -0.80
C ASP A 14 33.91 31.00 0.01
N HIS A 15 33.06 31.87 -0.55
CA HIS A 15 31.98 32.48 0.23
C HIS A 15 30.62 31.86 -0.04
N ARG A 16 30.35 30.72 0.62
CA ARG A 16 28.98 30.23 0.84
C ARG A 16 28.28 31.20 1.79
N PRO A 17 27.27 32.00 1.38
CA PRO A 17 26.52 32.79 2.34
C PRO A 17 25.87 31.85 3.38
N PRO A 18 26.02 32.12 4.69
CA PRO A 18 25.37 31.35 5.73
C PRO A 18 23.88 31.73 5.73
N GLY A 19 23.02 30.74 5.50
CA GLY A 19 21.57 30.91 5.56
C GLY A 19 20.92 31.09 4.18
N ARG A 20 20.11 30.10 3.80
CA ARG A 20 19.20 30.22 2.66
C ARG A 20 17.93 30.93 3.12
N VAL A 21 17.64 32.10 2.55
CA VAL A 21 16.25 32.55 2.42
C VAL A 21 15.65 31.81 1.22
N PRO A 22 14.47 31.18 1.31
CA PRO A 22 13.82 30.61 0.13
C PRO A 22 13.62 31.72 -0.90
N GLY A 23 14.20 31.55 -2.10
CA GLY A 23 13.95 32.44 -3.23
C GLY A 23 12.46 32.52 -3.56
N ARG A 24 12.06 33.50 -4.36
CA ARG A 24 10.63 33.79 -4.64
C ARG A 24 9.85 32.56 -5.11
N ALA A 25 10.42 31.68 -5.95
CA ALA A 25 9.69 30.49 -6.40
C ALA A 25 9.61 29.38 -5.33
N GLY A 26 10.53 29.34 -4.35
CA GLY A 26 10.43 28.43 -3.20
C GLY A 26 9.24 28.76 -2.29
N ARG A 27 8.99 30.05 -2.03
CA ARG A 27 7.79 30.49 -1.29
C ARG A 27 6.51 30.20 -2.06
N ARG A 28 6.47 30.51 -3.36
CA ARG A 28 5.32 30.19 -4.24
C ARG A 28 5.02 28.70 -4.23
N ARG A 29 6.04 27.85 -4.35
CA ARG A 29 5.89 26.40 -4.31
C ARG A 29 5.33 25.90 -2.99
N ALA A 30 5.79 26.43 -1.86
CA ALA A 30 5.24 26.09 -0.54
C ALA A 30 3.75 26.48 -0.42
N ILE A 31 3.35 27.64 -0.96
CA ILE A 31 1.95 28.08 -0.99
C ILE A 31 1.11 27.12 -1.85
N VAL A 32 1.58 26.75 -3.05
CA VAL A 32 0.84 25.84 -3.94
C VAL A 32 0.68 24.46 -3.29
N LEU A 33 1.75 23.90 -2.72
CA LEU A 33 1.68 22.61 -2.03
C LEU A 33 0.78 22.66 -0.79
N GLY A 34 0.79 23.78 -0.05
CA GLY A 34 -0.13 24.01 1.06
C GLY A 34 -1.59 24.09 0.61
N ALA A 35 -1.86 24.77 -0.51
CA ALA A 35 -3.18 24.84 -1.11
C ALA A 35 -3.70 23.46 -1.53
N VAL A 36 -2.85 22.58 -2.06
CA VAL A 36 -3.24 21.19 -2.36
C VAL A 36 -3.71 20.44 -1.10
N HIS A 37 -3.00 20.59 0.02
CA HIS A 37 -3.42 19.94 1.28
C HIS A 37 -4.71 20.54 1.83
N LEU A 38 -4.91 21.86 1.66
CA LEU A 38 -6.17 22.51 1.99
C LEU A 38 -7.32 21.94 1.14
N LEU A 39 -7.12 21.74 -0.16
CA LEU A 39 -8.13 21.12 -1.02
C LEU A 39 -8.46 19.68 -0.60
N ILE A 40 -7.45 18.89 -0.22
CA ILE A 40 -7.66 17.54 0.34
C ILE A 40 -8.50 17.61 1.62
N ALA A 41 -8.18 18.53 2.54
CA ALA A 41 -8.94 18.70 3.77
C ALA A 41 -10.38 19.17 3.51
N LEU A 42 -10.59 20.08 2.55
CA LEU A 42 -11.93 20.53 2.14
C LEU A 42 -12.74 19.40 1.51
N HIS A 43 -12.11 18.53 0.71
CA HIS A 43 -12.77 17.34 0.14
C HIS A 43 -13.22 16.34 1.21
N LEU A 44 -12.36 16.09 2.20
CA LEU A 44 -12.70 15.27 3.36
C LEU A 44 -13.86 15.87 4.17
N LEU A 45 -13.80 17.17 4.45
CA LEU A 45 -14.89 17.87 5.14
C LEU A 45 -16.20 17.78 4.36
N HIS A 46 -16.16 17.98 3.04
CA HIS A 46 -17.34 17.83 2.19
C HIS A 46 -17.96 16.44 2.33
N TRP A 47 -17.17 15.36 2.28
CA TRP A 47 -17.68 14.00 2.49
C TRP A 47 -18.33 13.81 3.86
N VAL A 48 -17.69 14.29 4.93
CA VAL A 48 -18.23 14.20 6.30
C VAL A 48 -19.61 14.86 6.41
N PHE A 49 -19.86 15.96 5.69
CA PHE A 49 -21.14 16.65 5.71
C PHE A 49 -22.17 16.11 4.71
N ALA A 50 -21.74 15.66 3.53
CA ALA A 50 -22.65 15.24 2.45
C ALA A 50 -22.97 13.73 2.46
N GLY A 51 -22.18 12.91 3.15
CA GLY A 51 -22.30 11.44 3.15
C GLY A 51 -21.93 10.76 1.82
N THR A 52 -21.77 11.54 0.75
CA THR A 52 -21.31 11.10 -0.58
C THR A 52 -20.29 12.09 -1.10
N THR A 53 -19.28 11.61 -1.83
CA THR A 53 -18.27 12.48 -2.42
C THR A 53 -17.68 11.86 -3.68
N VAL A 54 -16.92 12.65 -4.43
CA VAL A 54 -16.13 12.17 -5.56
C VAL A 54 -15.08 11.18 -5.05
N SER A 55 -14.91 10.07 -5.77
CA SER A 55 -13.93 9.02 -5.46
C SER A 55 -12.52 9.58 -5.23
N PRO A 56 -11.63 8.86 -4.53
CA PRO A 56 -10.28 9.34 -4.24
C PRO A 56 -9.55 9.85 -5.49
N VAL A 57 -9.04 11.09 -5.41
CA VAL A 57 -8.31 11.73 -6.52
C VAL A 57 -6.84 11.35 -6.42
N GLU A 58 -6.56 10.06 -6.60
CA GLU A 58 -5.22 9.51 -6.55
C GLU A 58 -4.95 8.58 -7.73
N PRO A 59 -3.72 8.58 -8.29
CA PRO A 59 -3.43 7.72 -9.43
C PRO A 59 -3.51 6.21 -9.14
N SER A 60 -3.50 5.77 -7.87
CA SER A 60 -3.66 4.36 -7.49
C SER A 60 -5.01 3.80 -7.92
N GLU A 61 -6.06 4.63 -7.84
CA GLU A 61 -7.42 4.24 -8.21
C GLU A 61 -7.54 3.79 -9.68
N SER A 62 -6.65 4.25 -10.55
CA SER A 62 -6.62 3.77 -11.93
C SER A 62 -6.30 2.27 -12.07
N MET A 63 -5.80 1.64 -11.00
CA MET A 63 -5.66 0.17 -10.92
C MET A 63 -7.04 -0.50 -10.94
N TYR A 64 -8.01 -0.03 -10.15
CA TYR A 64 -9.39 -0.55 -10.17
C TYR A 64 -10.05 -0.37 -11.52
N THR A 65 -9.74 0.71 -12.24
CA THR A 65 -10.21 0.88 -13.62
C THR A 65 -9.65 -0.17 -14.57
N LEU A 66 -8.46 -0.72 -14.34
CA LEU A 66 -7.85 -1.76 -15.18
C LEU A 66 -8.17 -3.18 -14.70
N GLU A 67 -8.38 -3.36 -13.39
CA GLU A 67 -8.69 -4.63 -12.74
C GLU A 67 -10.19 -4.95 -12.78
N ASN A 68 -11.05 -3.98 -12.46
CA ASN A 68 -12.50 -4.17 -12.31
C ASN A 68 -13.33 -3.42 -13.36
N GLY A 69 -12.74 -2.49 -14.11
CA GLY A 69 -13.47 -1.68 -15.10
C GLY A 69 -14.19 -0.47 -14.49
N GLU A 70 -13.86 -0.13 -13.25
CA GLU A 70 -14.46 0.99 -12.52
C GLU A 70 -13.86 2.31 -12.98
N VAL A 71 -14.63 3.14 -13.70
CA VAL A 71 -14.20 4.48 -14.10
C VAL A 71 -14.37 5.41 -12.91
N ASN A 72 -13.25 5.87 -12.35
CA ASN A 72 -13.19 6.69 -11.15
C ASN A 72 -12.44 8.01 -11.38
N ALA A 73 -12.51 8.93 -10.42
CA ALA A 73 -11.89 10.25 -10.52
C ALA A 73 -10.35 10.19 -10.59
N GLY A 74 -9.75 9.21 -9.92
CA GLY A 74 -8.30 9.00 -9.93
C GLY A 74 -7.77 8.59 -11.30
N PHE A 75 -8.52 7.81 -12.08
CA PHE A 75 -8.19 7.49 -13.48
C PHE A 75 -8.18 8.73 -14.39
N ILE A 76 -9.25 9.52 -14.33
CA ILE A 76 -9.36 10.78 -15.09
C ILE A 76 -8.21 11.72 -14.70
N PHE A 77 -7.98 11.88 -13.40
CA PHE A 77 -6.89 12.68 -12.86
C PHE A 77 -5.53 12.20 -13.35
N PHE A 78 -5.28 10.89 -13.38
CA PHE A 78 -3.99 10.35 -13.80
C PHE A 78 -3.72 10.62 -15.29
N ILE A 79 -4.72 10.45 -16.16
CA ILE A 79 -4.61 10.81 -17.59
C ILE A 79 -4.30 12.30 -17.74
N VAL A 80 -5.05 13.17 -17.07
CA VAL A 80 -4.83 14.63 -17.11
C VAL A 80 -3.43 14.98 -16.59
N ALA A 81 -2.95 14.32 -15.53
CA ALA A 81 -1.61 14.52 -15.00
C ALA A 81 -0.51 14.07 -15.99
N ILE A 82 -0.70 12.96 -16.69
CA ILE A 82 0.23 12.48 -17.73
C ILE A 82 0.25 13.43 -18.92
N LEU A 83 -0.91 13.84 -19.43
CA LEU A 83 -1.04 14.76 -20.55
C LEU A 83 -0.44 16.14 -20.22
N SER A 84 -0.74 16.68 -19.04
CA SER A 84 -0.11 17.92 -18.58
C SER A 84 1.40 17.78 -18.42
N THR A 85 1.89 16.61 -18.01
CA THR A 85 3.34 16.31 -17.92
C THR A 85 3.99 16.25 -19.31
N ALA A 86 3.28 15.72 -20.31
CA ALA A 86 3.76 15.68 -21.69
C ALA A 86 3.88 17.08 -22.33
N VAL A 87 3.26 18.11 -21.74
CA VAL A 87 3.35 19.51 -22.22
C VAL A 87 4.31 20.33 -21.36
N LEU A 88 4.13 20.31 -20.04
CA LEU A 88 4.83 21.18 -19.09
C LEU A 88 6.09 20.52 -18.48
N GLY A 89 6.39 19.27 -18.87
CA GLY A 89 7.37 18.44 -18.20
C GLY A 89 6.83 17.94 -16.86
N ARG A 90 7.68 17.34 -16.03
CA ARG A 90 7.31 16.73 -14.73
C ARG A 90 6.96 17.74 -13.62
N TRP A 91 6.21 18.79 -13.97
CA TRP A 91 5.76 19.89 -13.12
C TRP A 91 4.83 19.41 -12.00
N PHE A 92 3.97 18.43 -12.28
CA PHE A 92 3.03 17.88 -11.31
C PHE A 92 3.75 17.37 -10.05
N CYS A 93 4.81 16.57 -10.23
CA CYS A 93 5.66 16.11 -9.13
C CYS A 93 6.31 17.29 -8.38
N GLY A 94 6.73 18.34 -9.09
CA GLY A 94 7.36 19.51 -8.48
C GLY A 94 6.39 20.36 -7.65
N TRP A 95 5.16 20.56 -8.11
CA TRP A 95 4.30 21.65 -7.66
C TRP A 95 2.95 21.23 -7.08
N ALA A 96 2.43 20.05 -7.42
CA ALA A 96 1.09 19.62 -7.02
C ALA A 96 1.07 18.29 -6.25
N CYS A 97 2.11 17.46 -6.36
CA CYS A 97 2.14 16.15 -5.71
C CYS A 97 2.29 16.27 -4.19
N HIS A 98 1.29 15.79 -3.44
CA HIS A 98 1.28 15.77 -1.98
C HIS A 98 2.44 14.93 -1.39
N MET A 99 2.83 13.82 -2.03
CA MET A 99 3.99 13.04 -1.60
C MET A 99 5.31 13.83 -1.68
N VAL A 100 5.49 14.68 -2.70
CA VAL A 100 6.68 15.53 -2.78
C VAL A 100 6.62 16.64 -1.73
N ALA A 101 5.43 17.14 -1.39
CA ALA A 101 5.28 18.06 -0.26
C ALA A 101 5.75 17.44 1.06
N LEU A 102 5.37 16.19 1.32
CA LEU A 102 5.84 15.42 2.48
C LEU A 102 7.37 15.30 2.47
N GLN A 103 7.97 14.88 1.35
CA GLN A 103 9.43 14.72 1.27
C GLN A 103 10.19 16.04 1.43
N ASP A 104 9.67 17.13 0.86
CA ASP A 104 10.25 18.46 1.03
C ASP A 104 10.13 18.97 2.47
N LEU A 105 9.01 18.68 3.16
CA LEU A 105 8.82 18.97 4.57
C LEU A 105 9.83 18.20 5.42
N CYS A 106 9.95 16.88 5.23
CA CYS A 106 10.95 16.05 5.91
C CYS A 106 12.37 16.60 5.66
N GLY A 107 12.70 16.93 4.41
CA GLY A 107 13.99 17.49 4.04
C GLY A 107 14.24 18.89 4.61
N TRP A 108 13.21 19.70 4.82
CA TRP A 108 13.31 20.98 5.52
C TRP A 108 13.56 20.80 7.02
N ILE A 109 12.83 19.90 7.68
CA ILE A 109 13.04 19.56 9.11
C ILE A 109 14.47 19.04 9.32
N MET A 110 14.93 18.10 8.50
CA MET A 110 16.29 17.56 8.59
C MET A 110 17.37 18.63 8.43
N ARG A 111 17.18 19.57 7.48
CA ARG A 111 18.13 20.68 7.29
C ARG A 111 18.18 21.62 8.48
N LYS A 112 17.05 21.86 9.16
CA LYS A 112 17.02 22.62 10.42
C LYS A 112 17.79 21.91 11.53
N MET A 113 17.77 20.58 11.54
CA MET A 113 18.58 19.75 12.45
C MET A 113 20.05 19.60 11.99
N GLY A 114 20.50 20.34 10.98
CA GLY A 114 21.88 20.28 10.47
C GLY A 114 22.19 19.10 9.54
N ILE A 115 21.22 18.23 9.26
CA ILE A 115 21.38 17.07 8.39
C ILE A 115 21.18 17.49 6.93
N LYS A 116 22.13 17.14 6.06
CA LYS A 116 22.06 17.38 4.60
C LYS A 116 22.01 16.06 3.84
N PRO A 117 20.81 15.49 3.60
CA PRO A 117 20.67 14.21 2.94
C PRO A 117 21.35 14.19 1.57
N GLN A 118 22.31 13.29 1.42
CA GLN A 118 23.04 13.01 0.20
C GLN A 118 22.27 11.98 -0.62
N PRO A 119 22.22 12.14 -1.94
CA PRO A 119 21.55 11.19 -2.80
C PRO A 119 22.28 9.85 -2.86
N PHE A 120 21.51 8.77 -2.78
CA PHE A 120 21.98 7.46 -3.23
C PHE A 120 21.91 7.41 -4.76
N ARG A 121 22.88 6.77 -5.44
CA ARG A 121 22.94 6.70 -6.90
C ARG A 121 23.19 5.26 -7.36
N SER A 122 22.12 4.51 -7.56
CA SER A 122 22.13 3.16 -8.13
C SER A 122 21.35 3.13 -9.45
N ARG A 123 21.85 2.39 -10.44
CA ARG A 123 21.19 2.24 -11.76
C ARG A 123 20.04 1.23 -11.68
N LEU A 124 20.28 0.04 -11.12
CA LEU A 124 19.25 -0.98 -10.96
C LEU A 124 18.11 -0.50 -10.06
N LEU A 125 18.37 0.20 -8.95
CA LEU A 125 17.27 0.73 -8.14
C LEU A 125 16.48 1.81 -8.89
N ALA A 126 17.09 2.53 -9.84
CA ALA A 126 16.37 3.50 -10.66
C ALA A 126 15.41 2.86 -11.68
N SER A 127 15.48 1.54 -11.91
CA SER A 127 14.48 0.81 -12.71
C SER A 127 13.26 0.36 -11.90
N VAL A 128 13.34 0.34 -10.56
CA VAL A 128 12.26 -0.08 -9.66
C VAL A 128 10.93 0.64 -9.95
N PRO A 129 10.88 1.98 -10.16
CA PRO A 129 9.62 2.65 -10.53
C PRO A 129 8.94 2.05 -11.76
N TYR A 130 9.71 1.64 -12.77
CA TYR A 130 9.18 1.04 -13.99
C TYR A 130 8.67 -0.38 -13.76
N LEU A 131 9.36 -1.16 -12.92
CA LEU A 131 8.90 -2.49 -12.51
C LEU A 131 7.62 -2.42 -11.69
N LEU A 132 7.52 -1.46 -10.76
CA LEU A 132 6.31 -1.25 -9.97
C LEU A 132 5.16 -0.73 -10.82
N ALA A 133 5.42 0.15 -11.79
CA ALA A 133 4.41 0.58 -12.76
C ALA A 133 3.90 -0.59 -13.61
N PHE A 134 4.81 -1.45 -14.08
CA PHE A 134 4.42 -2.67 -14.78
C PHE A 134 3.58 -3.58 -13.88
N TYR A 135 4.03 -3.84 -12.65
CA TYR A 135 3.30 -4.66 -11.67
C TYR A 135 1.91 -4.10 -11.32
N MET A 136 1.75 -2.79 -11.21
CA MET A 136 0.49 -2.19 -10.76
C MET A 136 -0.52 -2.00 -11.91
N PHE A 137 -0.06 -1.63 -13.10
CA PHE A 137 -0.98 -1.26 -14.20
C PHE A 137 -1.00 -2.24 -15.35
N MET A 138 0.13 -2.87 -15.67
CA MET A 138 0.21 -3.77 -16.82
C MET A 138 -0.05 -5.22 -16.41
N TRP A 139 0.43 -5.64 -15.25
CA TRP A 139 0.36 -7.03 -14.80
C TRP A 139 -1.06 -7.58 -14.73
N PRO A 140 -2.09 -6.89 -14.21
CA PRO A 140 -3.45 -7.44 -14.20
C PRO A 140 -4.00 -7.68 -15.61
N THR A 141 -3.72 -6.76 -16.53
CA THR A 141 -4.11 -6.88 -17.95
C THR A 141 -3.37 -8.03 -18.63
N VAL A 142 -2.06 -8.16 -18.37
CA VAL A 142 -1.24 -9.28 -18.85
C VAL A 142 -1.81 -10.58 -18.31
N LYS A 143 -2.07 -10.68 -17.00
CA LYS A 143 -2.67 -11.87 -16.39
C LYS A 143 -3.97 -12.25 -17.10
N ARG A 144 -4.87 -11.29 -17.31
CA ARG A 144 -6.15 -11.51 -17.99
C ARG A 144 -6.01 -12.03 -19.41
N TRP A 145 -5.11 -11.45 -20.21
CA TRP A 145 -5.00 -11.78 -21.63
C TRP A 145 -4.13 -13.00 -21.93
N SER A 146 -3.04 -13.21 -21.19
CA SER A 146 -2.10 -14.29 -21.49
C SER A 146 -2.38 -15.59 -20.76
N PHE A 147 -3.02 -15.56 -19.58
CA PHE A 147 -3.19 -16.76 -18.76
C PHE A 147 -4.25 -17.73 -19.29
N PRO A 148 -5.38 -17.33 -19.91
CA PRO A 148 -6.29 -18.28 -20.54
C PRO A 148 -5.63 -19.08 -21.67
N TRP A 149 -4.78 -18.43 -22.46
CA TRP A 149 -3.97 -19.10 -23.47
C TRP A 149 -2.92 -20.02 -22.84
N LEU A 150 -2.28 -19.58 -21.75
CA LEU A 150 -1.25 -20.36 -21.05
C LEU A 150 -1.84 -21.57 -20.32
N GLU A 151 -3.05 -21.45 -19.78
CA GLU A 151 -3.80 -22.52 -19.10
C GLU A 151 -4.09 -23.67 -20.06
N GLN A 152 -4.40 -23.37 -21.33
CA GLN A 152 -4.57 -24.38 -22.37
C GLN A 152 -3.27 -25.13 -22.71
N GLN A 153 -2.11 -24.52 -22.49
CA GLN A 153 -0.81 -25.11 -22.85
C GLN A 153 -0.16 -25.84 -21.66
N ILE A 154 -0.23 -25.30 -20.44
CA ILE A 154 0.45 -25.83 -19.24
C ILE A 154 -0.45 -25.67 -18.00
N PRO A 155 -1.50 -26.51 -17.84
CA PRO A 155 -2.51 -26.35 -16.79
C PRO A 155 -1.92 -26.36 -15.37
N SER A 156 -0.91 -27.21 -15.12
CA SER A 156 -0.28 -27.39 -13.81
C SER A 156 0.52 -26.18 -13.33
N LEU A 157 1.05 -25.35 -14.24
CA LEU A 157 1.79 -24.13 -13.91
C LEU A 157 0.85 -22.94 -13.67
N VAL A 158 -0.30 -22.94 -14.37
CA VAL A 158 -1.23 -21.81 -14.40
C VAL A 158 -2.29 -21.88 -13.29
N ALA A 159 -2.58 -23.09 -12.78
CA ALA A 159 -3.47 -23.30 -11.63
C ALA A 159 -3.07 -22.51 -10.37
N TRP A 160 -1.79 -22.13 -10.23
CA TRP A 160 -1.31 -21.28 -9.13
C TRP A 160 -1.69 -19.80 -9.27
N PHE A 161 -2.23 -19.40 -10.42
CA PHE A 161 -2.49 -18.01 -10.76
C PHE A 161 -3.95 -17.71 -11.14
N THR A 162 -4.80 -18.74 -11.16
CA THR A 162 -6.25 -18.72 -11.37
C THR A 162 -6.97 -18.81 -10.01
N PRO A 163 -8.20 -18.29 -9.85
CA PRO A 163 -9.16 -17.91 -10.88
C PRO A 163 -8.92 -16.52 -11.49
N LEU A 164 -9.15 -16.41 -12.80
CA LEU A 164 -9.25 -15.12 -13.49
C LEU A 164 -10.72 -14.69 -13.42
N SER A 165 -11.01 -13.60 -12.72
CA SER A 165 -12.36 -13.02 -12.78
C SER A 165 -12.60 -12.45 -14.20
N PRO A 166 -13.72 -12.81 -14.86
CA PRO A 166 -14.07 -12.25 -16.15
C PRO A 166 -14.27 -10.73 -16.05
N TRP A 167 -13.94 -9.99 -17.11
CA TRP A 167 -14.08 -8.54 -17.11
C TRP A 167 -15.55 -8.13 -17.13
N PRO A 168 -16.04 -7.38 -16.13
CA PRO A 168 -17.46 -7.05 -16.02
C PRO A 168 -17.91 -5.91 -16.96
N GLY A 169 -16.99 -5.27 -17.68
CA GLY A 169 -17.28 -4.07 -18.49
C GLY A 169 -16.88 -2.78 -17.76
N PHE A 170 -17.15 -1.62 -18.37
CA PHE A 170 -16.92 -0.33 -17.70
C PHE A 170 -18.14 0.07 -16.88
N THR A 171 -17.92 0.41 -15.62
CA THR A 171 -18.95 0.88 -14.69
C THR A 171 -18.57 2.23 -14.09
N ASP A 172 -19.54 3.08 -13.80
CA ASP A 172 -19.32 4.40 -13.18
C ASP A 172 -19.12 4.25 -11.67
N HIS A 173 -17.96 4.69 -11.18
CA HIS A 173 -17.60 4.72 -9.76
C HIS A 173 -17.08 6.11 -9.35
N LEU A 174 -17.56 7.17 -10.01
CA LEU A 174 -17.13 8.54 -9.72
C LEU A 174 -17.59 9.04 -8.34
N MET A 175 -18.71 8.56 -7.81
CA MET A 175 -19.24 8.94 -6.51
C MET A 175 -19.22 7.75 -5.55
N VAL A 176 -18.74 7.97 -4.32
CA VAL A 176 -18.58 6.93 -3.29
C VAL A 176 -19.25 7.39 -2.00
N GLN A 177 -19.91 6.45 -1.30
CA GLN A 177 -20.52 6.66 0.02
C GLN A 177 -19.50 6.44 1.15
N ASP A 178 -18.77 5.32 1.11
CA ASP A 178 -17.74 5.00 2.09
C ASP A 178 -16.34 5.40 1.60
N PHE A 179 -16.06 6.70 1.67
CA PHE A 179 -14.76 7.25 1.23
C PHE A 179 -13.60 6.77 2.12
N TRP A 180 -13.85 6.45 3.39
CA TRP A 180 -12.79 6.11 4.34
C TRP A 180 -12.27 4.68 4.17
N ALA A 181 -13.08 3.77 3.61
CA ALA A 181 -12.70 2.38 3.34
C ALA A 181 -11.46 2.24 2.44
N THR A 182 -11.18 3.21 1.56
CA THR A 182 -10.02 3.17 0.66
C THR A 182 -8.70 3.51 1.37
N PHE A 183 -8.74 4.12 2.55
CA PHE A 183 -7.54 4.58 3.24
C PHE A 183 -7.02 3.56 4.27
N PRO A 184 -5.69 3.40 4.37
CA PRO A 184 -5.11 2.53 5.38
C PRO A 184 -5.38 3.05 6.79
N SER A 185 -5.47 2.13 7.76
CA SER A 185 -5.63 2.45 9.18
C SER A 185 -4.48 3.34 9.70
N LEU A 186 -4.71 4.05 10.80
CA LEU A 186 -3.67 4.90 11.43
C LEU A 186 -2.39 4.11 11.78
N LEU A 187 -2.54 2.83 12.13
CA LEU A 187 -1.44 1.91 12.43
C LEU A 187 -0.51 1.72 11.23
N VAL A 188 -1.03 1.80 10.00
CA VAL A 188 -0.25 1.70 8.76
C VAL A 188 0.16 3.07 8.23
N ALA A 189 -0.71 4.07 8.34
CA ALA A 189 -0.48 5.42 7.82
C ALA A 189 0.72 6.10 8.51
N ILE A 190 0.87 5.98 9.83
CA ILE A 190 1.99 6.60 10.56
C ILE A 190 3.35 6.01 10.12
N PRO A 191 3.58 4.68 10.15
CA PRO A 191 4.78 4.08 9.59
C PRO A 191 5.00 4.43 8.12
N PHE A 192 3.95 4.46 7.30
CA PHE A 192 4.06 4.85 5.90
C PHE A 192 4.67 6.25 5.74
N LEU A 193 4.18 7.24 6.49
CA LEU A 193 4.71 8.61 6.48
C LEU A 193 6.17 8.66 6.96
N LEU A 194 6.50 7.93 8.02
CA LEU A 194 7.86 7.86 8.56
C LEU A 194 8.83 7.19 7.59
N ILE A 195 8.42 6.13 6.92
CA ILE A 195 9.27 5.35 6.00
C ILE A 195 9.43 6.07 4.65
N CYS A 196 8.32 6.40 3.98
CA CYS A 196 8.36 7.02 2.65
C CYS A 196 8.76 8.50 2.69
N GLY A 197 8.50 9.18 3.80
CA GLY A 197 8.97 10.52 4.11
C GLY A 197 10.36 10.49 4.74
N PHE A 198 10.44 10.37 6.06
CA PHE A 198 11.70 10.58 6.81
C PHE A 198 12.80 9.58 6.49
N ALA A 199 12.55 8.26 6.52
CA ALA A 199 13.60 7.27 6.31
C ALA A 199 14.16 7.33 4.88
N CYS A 200 13.28 7.35 3.88
CA CYS A 200 13.67 7.50 2.48
C CYS A 200 14.41 8.81 2.22
N VAL A 201 13.96 9.92 2.81
CA VAL A 201 14.65 11.21 2.65
C VAL A 201 16.04 11.18 3.29
N TYR A 202 16.17 10.63 4.50
CA TYR A 202 17.42 10.55 5.23
C TYR A 202 18.46 9.65 4.54
N LEU A 203 18.03 8.50 4.02
CA LEU A 203 18.93 7.49 3.45
C LEU A 203 19.21 7.72 1.96
N LEU A 204 18.18 8.08 1.18
CA LEU A 204 18.26 8.10 -0.29
C LEU A 204 18.34 9.53 -0.87
N GLY A 205 18.11 10.56 -0.06
CA GLY A 205 18.16 11.98 -0.45
C GLY A 205 16.77 12.65 -0.49
N ALA A 206 16.75 13.98 -0.66
CA ALA A 206 15.56 14.84 -0.51
C ALA A 206 14.28 14.38 -1.24
N LYS A 207 14.41 13.68 -2.37
CA LYS A 207 13.28 13.11 -3.13
C LYS A 207 13.49 11.62 -3.43
N GLY A 208 14.06 10.90 -2.48
CA GLY A 208 14.53 9.52 -2.62
C GLY A 208 13.41 8.56 -3.03
N PHE A 209 12.30 8.55 -2.28
CA PHE A 209 11.14 7.71 -2.63
C PHE A 209 10.57 8.04 -4.01
N CYS A 210 10.39 9.32 -4.35
CA CYS A 210 9.89 9.72 -5.67
C CYS A 210 10.85 9.38 -6.82
N THR A 211 12.13 9.14 -6.53
CA THR A 211 13.16 8.72 -7.49
C THR A 211 13.20 7.20 -7.67
N TYR A 212 13.05 6.45 -6.57
CA TYR A 212 13.32 5.01 -6.54
C TYR A 212 12.11 4.12 -6.28
N GLY A 213 11.02 4.64 -5.70
CA GLY A 213 9.88 3.84 -5.24
C GLY A 213 8.50 4.24 -5.76
N CYS A 214 8.37 5.41 -6.40
CA CYS A 214 7.08 5.89 -6.89
C CYS A 214 6.76 5.32 -8.29
N PRO A 215 5.75 4.45 -8.47
CA PRO A 215 5.39 3.86 -9.77
C PRO A 215 4.89 4.92 -10.76
N TYR A 216 4.15 5.93 -10.29
CA TYR A 216 3.69 7.05 -11.12
C TYR A 216 4.86 7.84 -11.72
N GLY A 217 6.00 7.84 -11.02
CA GLY A 217 7.22 8.45 -11.50
C GLY A 217 7.72 7.87 -12.82
N ALA A 218 7.44 6.59 -13.11
CA ALA A 218 7.79 5.97 -14.38
C ALA A 218 7.02 6.62 -15.53
N PHE A 219 5.68 6.68 -15.45
CA PHE A 219 4.84 7.33 -16.47
C PHE A 219 5.23 8.78 -16.68
N PHE A 220 5.37 9.55 -15.59
CA PHE A 220 5.76 10.95 -15.70
C PHE A 220 7.17 11.13 -16.27
N SER A 221 8.11 10.22 -16.00
CA SER A 221 9.45 10.27 -16.58
C SER A 221 9.47 9.91 -18.07
N VAL A 222 8.53 9.09 -18.55
CA VAL A 222 8.35 8.79 -19.97
C VAL A 222 7.71 9.99 -20.66
N ALA A 223 6.64 10.55 -20.09
CA ALA A 223 5.96 11.73 -20.61
C ALA A 223 6.88 12.98 -20.65
N ASP A 224 7.74 13.19 -19.64
CA ASP A 224 8.70 14.32 -19.62
C ASP A 224 9.69 14.29 -20.79
N ARG A 225 9.97 13.12 -21.40
CA ARG A 225 10.92 13.01 -22.52
C ARG A 225 10.45 13.74 -23.78
N ILE A 226 9.14 13.85 -23.97
CA ILE A 226 8.53 14.53 -25.12
C ILE A 226 8.09 15.96 -24.78
N ALA A 227 8.29 16.40 -23.53
CA ALA A 227 7.81 17.69 -23.08
C ALA A 227 8.57 18.86 -23.74
N PRO A 228 7.87 19.81 -24.38
CA PRO A 228 8.49 21.00 -24.96
C PRO A 228 9.01 21.97 -23.90
N MET A 229 8.51 21.91 -22.67
CA MET A 229 8.92 22.80 -21.58
C MET A 229 9.98 22.15 -20.70
N THR A 230 11.10 22.85 -20.50
CA THR A 230 12.21 22.38 -19.67
C THR A 230 12.97 23.53 -19.00
N ILE A 231 13.98 23.20 -18.22
CA ILE A 231 14.93 24.18 -17.68
C ILE A 231 16.00 24.41 -18.72
N VAL A 232 16.07 25.61 -19.28
CA VAL A 232 17.07 26.04 -20.26
C VAL A 232 18.14 26.90 -19.59
N ALA A 233 19.35 26.89 -20.14
CA ALA A 233 20.49 27.61 -19.58
C ALA A 233 21.09 28.57 -20.60
N ASN A 234 21.27 29.84 -20.23
CA ASN A 234 22.10 30.76 -21.00
C ASN A 234 23.57 30.56 -20.63
N MET A 235 24.29 29.75 -21.42
CA MET A 235 25.68 29.38 -21.12
C MET A 235 26.65 30.57 -21.17
N ASP A 236 26.30 31.65 -21.87
CA ASP A 236 27.13 32.86 -21.96
C ASP A 236 27.28 33.58 -20.60
N ALA A 237 26.30 33.40 -19.70
CA ALA A 237 26.31 33.98 -18.35
C ALA A 237 26.81 32.98 -17.27
N CYS A 238 27.25 31.78 -17.66
CA CYS A 238 27.57 30.69 -16.73
C CYS A 238 29.05 30.64 -16.37
N GLU A 239 29.35 30.75 -15.07
CA GLU A 239 30.72 30.68 -14.53
C GLU A 239 31.08 29.31 -13.93
N THR A 240 30.25 28.28 -14.17
CA THR A 240 30.54 26.89 -13.74
C THR A 240 30.67 26.70 -12.20
N CYS A 241 30.03 27.55 -11.39
CA CYS A 241 30.13 27.50 -9.91
C CYS A 241 29.50 26.25 -9.25
N GLY A 242 28.65 25.49 -9.96
CA GLY A 242 28.08 24.22 -9.46
C GLY A 242 26.97 24.33 -8.40
N LEU A 243 26.59 25.54 -7.99
CA LEU A 243 25.53 25.79 -6.98
C LEU A 243 24.19 25.13 -7.34
N CYS A 244 23.85 25.09 -8.63
CA CYS A 244 22.63 24.47 -9.13
C CYS A 244 22.55 22.96 -8.82
N THR A 245 23.66 22.23 -9.01
CA THR A 245 23.75 20.79 -8.70
C THR A 245 23.76 20.54 -7.20
N ALA A 246 24.54 21.33 -6.45
CA ALA A 246 24.65 21.19 -5.00
C ALA A 246 23.30 21.38 -4.27
N ASN A 247 22.39 22.13 -4.89
CA ASN A 247 21.10 22.50 -4.31
C ASN A 247 19.90 21.78 -4.95
N CYS A 248 20.15 20.89 -5.92
CA CYS A 248 19.11 20.14 -6.61
C CYS A 248 18.50 19.07 -5.69
N THR A 249 17.23 19.24 -5.32
CA THR A 249 16.49 18.27 -4.51
C THR A 249 16.04 17.04 -5.31
N SER A 250 15.97 17.14 -6.63
CA SER A 250 15.62 16.04 -7.55
C SER A 250 16.80 15.12 -7.90
N ASN A 251 17.97 15.26 -7.24
CA ASN A 251 19.16 14.43 -7.49
C ASN A 251 19.72 14.50 -8.94
N VAL A 252 19.39 15.55 -9.69
CA VAL A 252 19.92 15.77 -11.04
C VAL A 252 21.22 16.58 -10.98
N GLN A 253 22.21 16.20 -11.78
CA GLN A 253 23.47 16.93 -11.92
C GLN A 253 23.32 18.11 -12.89
N ILE A 254 22.59 19.14 -12.47
CA ILE A 254 22.18 20.28 -13.31
C ILE A 254 23.37 20.89 -14.06
N SER A 255 24.48 21.20 -13.38
CA SER A 255 25.68 21.78 -14.00
C SER A 255 26.18 20.93 -15.18
N LYS A 256 26.29 19.62 -14.99
CA LYS A 256 26.71 18.70 -16.04
C LYS A 256 25.74 18.68 -17.22
N GLU A 257 24.44 18.64 -16.94
CA GLU A 257 23.39 18.61 -17.96
C GLU A 257 23.42 19.86 -18.83
N ILE A 258 23.51 21.05 -18.22
CA ILE A 258 23.52 22.32 -18.96
C ILE A 258 24.81 22.52 -19.77
N HIS A 259 25.96 22.04 -19.30
CA HIS A 259 27.21 22.11 -20.07
C HIS A 259 27.20 21.22 -21.31
N ILE A 260 26.57 20.05 -21.24
CA ILE A 260 26.52 19.10 -22.37
C ILE A 260 25.40 19.45 -23.34
N HIS A 261 24.23 19.86 -22.83
CA HIS A 261 23.00 19.96 -23.61
C HIS A 261 22.42 21.38 -23.71
N GLY A 262 22.97 22.36 -23.00
CA GLY A 262 22.43 23.73 -22.92
C GLY A 262 21.06 23.84 -22.22
N GLN A 263 20.57 22.72 -21.68
CA GLN A 263 19.28 22.56 -21.01
C GLN A 263 19.29 21.28 -20.17
N VAL A 264 18.36 21.14 -19.24
CA VAL A 264 18.22 19.93 -18.43
C VAL A 264 17.40 18.89 -19.20
N VAL A 265 18.02 17.76 -19.52
CA VAL A 265 17.41 16.69 -20.34
C VAL A 265 17.12 15.41 -19.56
N ASP A 266 17.62 15.32 -18.33
CA ASP A 266 17.39 14.21 -17.40
C ASP A 266 15.91 14.13 -16.96
N PRO A 267 15.20 13.02 -17.24
CA PRO A 267 13.78 12.83 -16.88
C PRO A 267 13.56 12.64 -15.35
N GLY A 268 14.64 12.52 -14.57
CA GLY A 268 14.60 12.64 -13.11
C GLY A 268 14.31 14.06 -12.63
N CYS A 269 14.42 15.07 -13.50
CA CYS A 269 14.14 16.46 -13.14
C CYS A 269 12.64 16.72 -12.95
N MET A 270 12.20 16.89 -11.70
CA MET A 270 10.79 17.18 -11.36
C MET A 270 10.38 18.66 -11.56
N LYS A 271 11.17 19.42 -12.33
CA LYS A 271 10.94 20.85 -12.65
C LYS A 271 10.53 21.72 -11.44
N CYS A 272 11.10 21.45 -10.27
CA CYS A 272 10.80 22.16 -9.02
C CYS A 272 11.40 23.57 -8.92
N LEU A 273 12.26 23.94 -9.87
CA LEU A 273 12.92 25.24 -9.99
C LEU A 273 13.86 25.63 -8.84
N ASP A 274 14.25 24.69 -7.98
CA ASP A 274 15.25 24.94 -6.92
C ASP A 274 16.59 25.44 -7.48
N CYS A 275 17.01 24.90 -8.63
CA CYS A 275 18.24 25.33 -9.32
C CYS A 275 18.13 26.74 -9.93
N VAL A 276 16.95 27.12 -10.42
CA VAL A 276 16.68 28.46 -10.94
C VAL A 276 16.75 29.49 -9.81
N ASN A 277 16.14 29.18 -8.66
CA ASN A 277 16.10 30.08 -7.51
C ASN A 277 17.47 30.40 -6.89
N VAL A 278 18.45 29.51 -7.06
CA VAL A 278 19.75 29.63 -6.39
C VAL A 278 20.88 30.08 -7.31
N CYS A 279 20.59 30.25 -8.61
CA CYS A 279 21.59 30.74 -9.55
C CYS A 279 21.72 32.27 -9.40
N PRO A 280 22.87 32.80 -8.93
CA PRO A 280 23.05 34.25 -8.74
C PRO A 280 23.09 35.01 -10.07
N ASN A 281 23.61 34.38 -11.12
CA ASN A 281 23.77 34.98 -12.44
C ASN A 281 22.51 34.85 -13.32
N GLY A 282 21.42 34.25 -12.83
CA GLY A 282 20.18 34.09 -13.60
C GLY A 282 20.32 33.22 -14.86
N VAL A 283 21.32 32.34 -14.91
CA VAL A 283 21.64 31.47 -16.06
C VAL A 283 20.47 30.55 -16.42
N LEU A 284 19.75 30.06 -15.41
CA LEU A 284 18.72 29.04 -15.55
C LEU A 284 17.34 29.66 -15.58
N SER A 285 16.50 29.24 -16.53
CA SER A 285 15.09 29.62 -16.59
C SER A 285 14.22 28.44 -17.01
N TYR A 286 12.94 28.48 -16.64
CA TYR A 286 11.94 27.53 -17.15
C TYR A 286 11.34 28.09 -18.43
N GLY A 287 11.40 27.33 -19.52
CA GLY A 287 10.97 27.79 -20.83
C GLY A 287 10.96 26.69 -21.87
N ARG A 288 10.78 27.07 -23.14
CA ARG A 288 10.73 26.12 -24.25
C ARG A 288 12.13 25.54 -24.53
N ALA A 289 12.20 24.23 -24.69
CA ALA A 289 13.42 23.52 -25.04
C ALA A 289 14.04 24.07 -26.33
N ARG A 290 15.38 24.22 -26.34
CA ARG A 290 16.10 24.61 -27.55
C ARG A 290 16.14 23.43 -28.51
N GLY A 291 15.66 23.63 -29.75
CA GLY A 291 15.66 22.62 -30.82
C GLY A 291 14.28 22.08 -31.27
N GLY A 292 13.17 22.61 -30.76
CA GLY A 292 11.81 22.20 -31.18
C GLY A 292 11.47 20.74 -30.80
N MET A 293 10.32 20.24 -31.27
CA MET A 293 9.83 18.86 -31.06
C MET A 293 10.74 17.76 -31.68
N ALA A 294 11.89 18.12 -32.24
CA ALA A 294 12.90 17.23 -32.84
C ALA A 294 13.70 16.41 -31.80
N LEU A 295 13.06 16.05 -30.68
CA LEU A 295 13.57 15.16 -29.64
C LEU A 295 13.40 13.66 -29.96
N TRP A 296 12.79 13.32 -31.12
CA TRP A 296 12.71 11.95 -31.64
C TRP A 296 13.95 11.47 -32.39
N GLY A 297 14.96 12.33 -32.61
CA GLY A 297 16.27 11.87 -33.09
C GLY A 297 17.08 11.18 -31.99
N PRO A 298 17.98 10.21 -32.32
CA PRO A 298 18.80 9.52 -31.32
C PRO A 298 19.66 10.54 -30.56
N ARG A 299 19.27 10.86 -29.33
CA ARG A 299 19.93 11.86 -28.49
C ARG A 299 21.41 11.50 -28.33
N LYS A 300 22.29 12.39 -28.82
CA LYS A 300 23.74 12.35 -28.60
C LYS A 300 24.03 12.13 -27.10
N ARG A 301 24.77 11.06 -26.84
CA ARG A 301 25.40 10.60 -25.58
C ARG A 301 24.55 10.85 -24.33
N LYS A 302 23.76 9.83 -23.94
CA LYS A 302 23.19 9.75 -22.57
C LYS A 302 24.31 10.13 -21.58
N SER A 303 24.10 11.17 -20.79
CA SER A 303 24.83 11.37 -19.54
C SER A 303 24.62 10.08 -18.75
N ALA A 304 25.55 9.12 -18.85
CA ALA A 304 25.41 7.85 -18.18
C ALA A 304 25.18 8.18 -16.71
N LEU A 305 24.03 7.77 -16.15
CA LEU A 305 23.89 7.72 -14.70
C LEU A 305 25.06 6.88 -14.24
N LYS A 306 26.10 7.50 -13.67
CA LYS A 306 27.23 6.75 -13.12
C LYS A 306 26.78 6.34 -11.74
N SER A 307 26.26 5.13 -11.64
CA SER A 307 26.32 4.43 -10.37
C SER A 307 27.77 4.36 -9.95
N HIS A 308 28.02 4.61 -8.68
CA HIS A 308 29.36 4.48 -8.12
C HIS A 308 29.69 3.03 -7.74
N LEU A 309 28.80 2.08 -8.06
CA LEU A 309 28.91 0.66 -7.73
C LEU A 309 29.33 -0.17 -8.94
N SER A 310 29.99 -1.31 -8.66
CA SER A 310 30.24 -2.37 -9.65
C SER A 310 28.93 -3.08 -10.01
N LEU A 311 28.89 -3.77 -11.16
CA LEU A 311 27.72 -4.52 -11.60
C LEU A 311 27.31 -5.60 -10.56
N THR A 312 28.29 -6.33 -10.01
CA THR A 312 28.05 -7.30 -8.93
C THR A 312 27.41 -6.65 -7.70
N GLY A 313 27.92 -5.47 -7.32
CA GLY A 313 27.33 -4.70 -6.22
C GLY A 313 25.89 -4.30 -6.52
N GLU A 314 25.59 -3.87 -7.74
CA GLU A 314 24.21 -3.55 -8.12
C GLU A 314 23.28 -4.76 -8.09
N ILE A 315 23.71 -5.92 -8.62
CA ILE A 315 22.91 -7.15 -8.62
C ILE A 315 22.60 -7.59 -7.19
N LEU A 316 23.58 -7.54 -6.29
CA LEU A 316 23.37 -7.87 -4.89
C LEU A 316 22.33 -6.94 -4.23
N LEU A 317 22.37 -5.64 -4.53
CA LEU A 317 21.36 -4.70 -4.04
C LEU A 317 19.97 -5.01 -4.61
N ALA A 318 19.88 -5.37 -5.89
CA ALA A 318 18.62 -5.75 -6.51
C ALA A 318 18.05 -7.03 -5.86
N LEU A 319 18.90 -8.01 -5.53
CA LEU A 319 18.49 -9.22 -4.81
C LEU A 319 17.98 -8.89 -3.41
N VAL A 320 18.73 -8.11 -2.62
CA VAL A 320 18.30 -7.68 -1.27
C VAL A 320 16.99 -6.91 -1.33
N PHE A 321 16.84 -6.00 -2.30
CA PHE A 321 15.61 -5.27 -2.52
C PHE A 321 14.45 -6.21 -2.82
N THR A 322 14.65 -7.18 -3.73
CA THR A 322 13.61 -8.11 -4.18
C THR A 322 13.14 -9.00 -3.04
N VAL A 323 14.08 -9.63 -2.32
CA VAL A 323 13.76 -10.47 -1.15
C VAL A 323 13.02 -9.65 -0.09
N THR A 324 13.51 -8.45 0.25
CA THR A 324 12.85 -7.59 1.23
C THR A 324 11.45 -7.19 0.77
N TRP A 325 11.29 -6.83 -0.50
CA TRP A 325 9.99 -6.41 -1.03
C TRP A 325 8.96 -7.54 -0.97
N PHE A 326 9.32 -8.76 -1.37
CA PHE A 326 8.43 -9.92 -1.26
C PHE A 326 8.15 -10.33 0.19
N SER A 327 9.10 -10.15 1.10
CA SER A 327 8.89 -10.39 2.53
C SER A 327 7.87 -9.45 3.15
N TRP A 328 7.78 -8.19 2.69
CA TRP A 328 6.92 -7.17 3.31
C TRP A 328 5.60 -6.95 2.57
N ARG A 329 5.54 -7.17 1.25
CA ARG A 329 4.35 -6.90 0.44
C ARG A 329 3.18 -7.79 0.86
N GLY A 330 2.10 -7.16 1.35
CA GLY A 330 0.87 -7.85 1.72
C GLY A 330 0.94 -8.65 3.02
N VAL A 331 1.98 -8.42 3.84
CA VAL A 331 2.02 -8.96 5.22
C VAL A 331 0.80 -8.47 6.00
N TYR A 332 0.08 -9.40 6.61
CA TYR A 332 -1.22 -9.20 7.27
C TYR A 332 -2.29 -8.55 6.40
N GLU A 333 -2.14 -8.58 5.07
CA GLU A 333 -3.03 -7.91 4.10
C GLU A 333 -3.10 -6.38 4.25
N GLN A 334 -2.27 -5.79 5.13
CA GLN A 334 -2.32 -4.38 5.49
C GLN A 334 -1.17 -3.56 4.94
N ILE A 335 -0.01 -4.17 4.65
CA ILE A 335 1.17 -3.44 4.19
C ILE A 335 1.05 -3.14 2.69
N PRO A 336 0.82 -1.86 2.30
CA PRO A 336 0.58 -1.51 0.91
C PRO A 336 1.88 -1.56 0.12
N LEU A 337 1.73 -1.65 -1.21
CA LEU A 337 2.81 -1.69 -2.19
C LEU A 337 3.89 -0.62 -1.92
N LEU A 338 3.46 0.63 -1.77
CA LEU A 338 4.35 1.78 -1.60
C LEU A 338 5.13 1.72 -0.29
N MET A 339 4.52 1.26 0.80
CA MET A 339 5.20 1.08 2.08
C MET A 339 6.25 -0.02 1.99
N ALA A 340 5.89 -1.18 1.44
CA ALA A 340 6.83 -2.30 1.22
C ALA A 340 8.02 -1.87 0.37
N THR A 341 7.80 -1.08 -0.67
CA THR A 341 8.88 -0.48 -1.47
C THR A 341 9.75 0.47 -0.64
N GLY A 342 9.16 1.34 0.19
CA GLY A 342 9.91 2.22 1.08
C GLY A 342 10.81 1.45 2.05
N ILE A 343 10.27 0.39 2.68
CA ILE A 343 11.02 -0.52 3.56
C ILE A 343 12.15 -1.18 2.78
N ALA A 344 11.86 -1.78 1.63
CA ALA A 344 12.85 -2.47 0.81
C ALA A 344 14.00 -1.56 0.37
N LEU A 345 13.71 -0.32 -0.03
CA LEU A 345 14.74 0.66 -0.38
C LEU A 345 15.62 1.03 0.83
N CYS A 346 15.00 1.26 2.00
CA CYS A 346 15.73 1.60 3.23
C CYS A 346 16.60 0.44 3.70
N THR A 347 16.05 -0.78 3.77
CA THR A 347 16.78 -2.01 4.14
C THR A 347 17.95 -2.26 3.19
N THR A 348 17.72 -2.15 1.88
CA THR A 348 18.78 -2.33 0.87
C THR A 348 19.92 -1.33 1.08
N PHE A 349 19.60 -0.07 1.36
CA PHE A 349 20.61 0.94 1.64
C PHE A 349 21.36 0.68 2.96
N LEU A 350 20.67 0.26 4.01
CA LEU A 350 21.29 -0.06 5.30
C LEU A 350 22.23 -1.27 5.20
N VAL A 351 21.81 -2.34 4.53
CA VAL A 351 22.65 -3.52 4.24
C VAL A 351 23.88 -3.11 3.42
N PHE A 352 23.70 -2.28 2.39
CA PHE A 352 24.81 -1.72 1.60
C PHE A 352 25.80 -0.91 2.45
N LYS A 353 25.28 -0.03 3.31
CA LYS A 353 26.15 0.83 4.15
C LYS A 353 26.87 0.04 5.22
N SER A 354 26.20 -0.95 5.82
CA SER A 354 26.78 -1.85 6.80
C SER A 354 27.88 -2.74 6.19
N SER A 355 27.69 -3.23 4.97
CA SER A 355 28.76 -3.98 4.27
C SER A 355 29.98 -3.10 3.97
N HIS A 356 29.77 -1.86 3.52
CA HIS A 356 30.86 -0.89 3.35
C HIS A 356 31.56 -0.55 4.67
N LEU A 357 30.82 -0.43 5.76
CA LEU A 357 31.39 -0.16 7.09
C LEU A 357 32.33 -1.29 7.54
N ILE A 358 31.98 -2.55 7.25
CA ILE A 358 32.79 -3.72 7.58
C ILE A 358 34.01 -3.84 6.65
N GLN A 359 33.85 -3.53 5.36
CA GLN A 359 34.88 -3.78 4.34
C GLN A 359 35.86 -2.62 4.14
N ARG A 360 35.46 -1.37 4.41
CA ARG A 360 36.26 -0.17 4.11
C ARG A 360 36.79 0.48 5.37
N ARG A 361 38.05 0.94 5.31
CA ARG A 361 38.74 1.63 6.42
C ARG A 361 38.09 2.94 6.85
N ASP A 362 37.47 3.66 5.91
CA ASP A 362 36.80 4.92 6.19
C ASP A 362 35.43 4.95 5.51
N THR A 363 34.38 5.05 6.32
CA THR A 363 32.99 5.11 5.83
C THR A 363 32.23 6.20 6.58
N SER A 364 31.42 6.97 5.87
CA SER A 364 30.54 7.99 6.44
C SER A 364 29.11 7.90 5.88
N LEU A 365 28.17 8.45 6.65
CA LEU A 365 26.77 8.63 6.28
C LEU A 365 26.37 10.06 6.64
N GLN A 366 25.89 10.84 5.66
CA GLN A 366 25.49 12.23 5.84
C GLN A 366 26.55 13.11 6.54
N LYS A 367 27.83 12.92 6.19
CA LYS A 367 29.01 13.57 6.78
C LYS A 367 29.34 13.17 8.23
N ILE A 368 28.60 12.22 8.80
CA ILE A 368 28.92 11.61 10.08
C ILE A 368 29.86 10.43 9.81
N PRO A 369 31.09 10.43 10.38
CA PRO A 369 32.01 9.30 10.24
C PRO A 369 31.43 8.09 10.99
N LEU A 370 31.26 6.97 10.29
CA LEU A 370 30.78 5.71 10.88
C LEU A 370 31.94 4.81 11.29
N HIS A 371 33.00 4.78 10.48
CA HIS A 371 34.21 4.01 10.71
C HIS A 371 35.39 4.86 10.24
N LYS A 372 36.44 4.99 11.06
CA LYS A 372 37.63 5.80 10.77
C LYS A 372 38.87 5.10 11.30
N GLY A 373 39.88 4.89 10.44
CA GLY A 373 41.16 4.33 10.86
C GLY A 373 41.08 2.92 11.48
N GLY A 374 40.08 2.12 11.11
CA GLY A 374 39.87 0.76 11.64
C GLY A 374 39.01 0.66 12.90
N ALA A 375 38.57 1.79 13.49
CA ALA A 375 37.68 1.81 14.65
C ALA A 375 36.24 2.21 14.25
N THR A 376 35.27 1.43 14.73
CA THR A 376 33.83 1.71 14.53
C THR A 376 33.35 2.72 15.56
N SER A 377 32.85 3.86 15.08
CA SER A 377 32.26 4.89 15.95
C SER A 377 30.97 4.43 16.62
N GLY A 378 30.48 5.17 17.62
CA GLY A 378 29.15 4.95 18.20
C GLY A 378 28.04 4.98 17.14
N ALA A 379 28.07 5.95 16.22
CA ALA A 379 27.13 6.04 15.11
C ALA A 379 27.21 4.82 14.17
N GLY A 380 28.42 4.30 13.93
CA GLY A 380 28.61 3.07 13.17
C GLY A 380 27.98 1.84 13.83
N ARG A 381 28.13 1.70 15.15
CA ARG A 381 27.47 0.63 15.93
C ARG A 381 25.95 0.75 15.88
N VAL A 382 25.41 1.96 15.96
CA VAL A 382 23.96 2.19 15.80
C VAL A 382 23.48 1.76 14.41
N VAL A 383 24.19 2.13 13.34
CA VAL A 383 23.82 1.70 11.97
C VAL A 383 23.85 0.18 11.83
N LEU A 384 24.85 -0.50 12.40
CA LEU A 384 24.92 -1.97 12.41
C LEU A 384 23.76 -2.60 13.20
N ALA A 385 23.46 -2.08 14.39
CA ALA A 385 22.36 -2.57 15.22
C ALA A 385 21.00 -2.37 14.54
N VAL A 386 20.76 -1.20 13.96
CA VAL A 386 19.54 -0.91 13.18
C VAL A 386 19.46 -1.81 11.95
N THR A 387 20.57 -2.05 11.25
CA THR A 387 20.58 -2.96 10.10
C THR A 387 20.23 -4.38 10.53
N PHE A 388 20.82 -4.87 11.63
CA PHE A 388 20.51 -6.19 12.18
C PHE A 388 19.02 -6.32 12.54
N LEU A 389 18.47 -5.32 13.25
CA LEU A 389 17.05 -5.30 13.62
C LEU A 389 16.14 -5.31 12.38
N VAL A 390 16.41 -4.46 11.39
CA VAL A 390 15.59 -4.37 10.17
C VAL A 390 15.68 -5.66 9.34
N VAL A 391 16.85 -6.30 9.28
CA VAL A 391 17.01 -7.61 8.64
C VAL A 391 16.23 -8.68 9.40
N LEU A 392 16.31 -8.71 10.73
CA LEU A 392 15.54 -9.64 11.56
C LEU A 392 14.03 -9.46 11.36
N MET A 393 13.54 -8.22 11.37
CA MET A 393 12.13 -7.91 11.06
C MET A 393 11.74 -8.33 9.64
N THR A 394 12.64 -8.19 8.67
CA THR A 394 12.39 -8.63 7.29
C THR A 394 12.31 -10.16 7.17
N VAL A 395 13.11 -10.89 7.94
CA VAL A 395 13.04 -12.36 8.03
C VAL A 395 11.71 -12.78 8.67
N SER A 396 11.33 -12.16 9.79
CA SER A 396 10.05 -12.41 10.46
C SER A 396 8.85 -12.09 9.57
N ALA A 397 8.88 -10.98 8.82
CA ALA A 397 7.87 -10.62 7.84
C ALA A 397 7.78 -11.66 6.70
N GLY A 398 8.92 -12.13 6.21
CA GLY A 398 8.98 -13.20 5.21
C GLY A 398 8.40 -14.52 5.70
N GLN A 399 8.70 -14.91 6.93
CA GLN A 399 8.09 -16.09 7.58
C GLN A 399 6.58 -15.94 7.68
N THR A 400 6.11 -14.78 8.18
CA THR A 400 4.68 -14.46 8.27
C THR A 400 4.00 -14.56 6.90
N ARG A 401 4.60 -13.98 5.86
CA ARG A 401 4.04 -13.99 4.51
C ARG A 401 3.96 -15.42 3.94
N TRP A 402 4.98 -16.23 4.21
CA TRP A 402 5.01 -17.63 3.82
C TRP A 402 3.89 -18.42 4.53
N THR A 403 3.79 -18.28 5.86
CA THR A 403 2.73 -18.92 6.66
C THR A 403 1.34 -18.49 6.19
N GLN A 404 1.12 -17.20 5.92
CA GLN A 404 -0.15 -16.69 5.40
C GLN A 404 -0.49 -17.27 4.03
N ASN A 405 0.49 -17.41 3.14
CA ASN A 405 0.28 -18.04 1.85
C ASN A 405 -0.07 -19.54 2.00
N ARG A 406 0.57 -20.25 2.93
CA ARG A 406 0.25 -21.64 3.25
C ARG A 406 -1.13 -21.79 3.86
N ALA A 407 -1.53 -20.89 4.76
CA ALA A 407 -2.87 -20.83 5.32
C ALA A 407 -3.91 -20.64 4.20
N GLN A 408 -3.73 -19.63 3.34
CA GLN A 408 -4.64 -19.34 2.21
C GLN A 408 -4.77 -20.52 1.24
N MET A 409 -3.67 -21.20 0.90
CA MET A 409 -3.72 -22.38 0.03
C MET A 409 -4.51 -23.53 0.65
N ASN A 410 -4.28 -23.86 1.93
CA ASN A 410 -5.05 -24.92 2.59
C ASN A 410 -6.51 -24.50 2.81
N PHE A 411 -6.75 -23.22 3.08
CA PHE A 411 -8.10 -22.67 3.22
C PHE A 411 -8.90 -22.86 1.92
N ALA A 412 -8.32 -22.52 0.77
CA ALA A 412 -8.97 -22.70 -0.53
C ALA A 412 -9.24 -24.17 -0.90
N LEU A 413 -8.41 -25.11 -0.39
CA LEU A 413 -8.65 -26.55 -0.57
C LEU A 413 -9.71 -27.10 0.39
N ALA A 414 -9.95 -26.41 1.51
CA ALA A 414 -10.84 -26.82 2.58
C ALA A 414 -12.19 -26.07 2.59
N GLU A 415 -12.37 -25.11 1.68
CA GLU A 415 -13.56 -24.27 1.64
C GLU A 415 -14.80 -25.09 1.24
N VAL A 416 -15.79 -25.12 2.13
CA VAL A 416 -17.06 -25.83 1.96
C VAL A 416 -18.24 -24.96 2.42
N ASN A 417 -19.47 -25.32 2.05
CA ASN A 417 -20.61 -24.71 2.72
C ASN A 417 -20.67 -25.23 4.17
N LEU A 418 -20.57 -24.35 5.17
CA LEU A 418 -20.66 -24.72 6.58
C LEU A 418 -21.97 -25.42 6.95
N ASP A 419 -23.04 -25.23 6.18
CA ASP A 419 -24.29 -25.98 6.39
C ASP A 419 -24.06 -27.49 6.27
N GLN A 420 -23.09 -27.93 5.46
CA GLN A 420 -22.67 -29.33 5.34
C GLN A 420 -22.06 -29.88 6.64
N VAL A 421 -21.49 -29.01 7.47
CA VAL A 421 -20.85 -29.35 8.75
C VAL A 421 -21.82 -29.20 9.91
N LEU A 422 -22.59 -28.12 9.91
CA LEU A 422 -23.38 -27.68 11.06
C LEU A 422 -24.83 -28.19 11.02
N ILE A 423 -25.35 -28.62 9.87
CA ILE A 423 -26.71 -29.14 9.72
C ILE A 423 -26.68 -30.67 9.60
N ARG A 424 -27.52 -31.35 10.41
CA ARG A 424 -27.65 -32.81 10.38
C ARG A 424 -28.24 -33.30 9.05
N GLY A 425 -27.75 -34.44 8.56
CA GLY A 425 -28.30 -35.11 7.38
C GLY A 425 -27.74 -34.66 6.03
N GLN A 426 -26.71 -33.81 6.03
CA GLN A 426 -25.94 -33.46 4.83
C GLN A 426 -24.86 -34.50 4.53
N ASP A 427 -24.35 -34.50 3.30
CA ASP A 427 -23.24 -35.37 2.89
C ASP A 427 -21.99 -35.05 3.71
N PRO A 428 -21.25 -36.05 4.21
CA PRO A 428 -20.07 -35.81 5.04
C PRO A 428 -18.96 -35.10 4.25
N VAL A 429 -18.26 -34.19 4.92
CA VAL A 429 -17.08 -33.52 4.35
C VAL A 429 -15.99 -34.57 4.04
N PRO A 430 -15.38 -34.56 2.83
CA PRO A 430 -14.31 -35.49 2.47
C PRO A 430 -13.13 -35.42 3.43
N GLU A 431 -12.48 -36.56 3.69
CA GLU A 431 -11.37 -36.63 4.66
C GLU A 431 -10.16 -35.79 4.24
N GLU A 432 -9.89 -35.70 2.94
CA GLU A 432 -8.84 -34.83 2.40
C GLU A 432 -9.09 -33.34 2.72
N THR A 433 -10.35 -32.90 2.65
CA THR A 433 -10.79 -31.55 2.99
C THR A 433 -10.61 -31.27 4.49
N LYS A 434 -10.93 -32.24 5.36
CA LYS A 434 -10.70 -32.10 6.81
C LYS A 434 -9.22 -31.99 7.16
N VAL A 435 -8.36 -32.80 6.53
CA VAL A 435 -6.91 -32.73 6.71
C VAL A 435 -6.36 -31.38 6.23
N ALA A 436 -6.86 -30.86 5.11
CA ALA A 436 -6.51 -29.52 4.63
C ALA A 436 -6.97 -28.44 5.63
N ALA A 437 -8.17 -28.56 6.19
CA ALA A 437 -8.71 -27.64 7.19
C ALA A 437 -7.85 -27.63 8.47
N ALA A 438 -7.46 -28.81 8.98
CA ALA A 438 -6.58 -28.92 10.14
C ALA A 438 -5.21 -28.25 9.91
N ARG A 439 -4.62 -28.43 8.71
CA ARG A 439 -3.38 -27.72 8.33
C ARG A 439 -3.58 -26.22 8.18
N ALA A 440 -4.75 -25.79 7.72
CA ALA A 440 -5.09 -24.37 7.66
C ALA A 440 -5.14 -23.77 9.07
N VAL A 441 -5.76 -24.46 10.04
CA VAL A 441 -5.80 -24.07 11.46
C VAL A 441 -4.38 -23.89 12.02
N GLU A 442 -3.47 -24.83 11.81
CA GLU A 442 -2.08 -24.73 12.28
C GLU A 442 -1.42 -23.44 11.77
N HIS A 443 -1.49 -23.20 10.45
CA HIS A 443 -0.90 -22.00 9.86
C HIS A 443 -1.62 -20.71 10.24
N LEU A 444 -2.94 -20.73 10.47
CA LEU A 444 -3.66 -19.55 10.94
C LEU A 444 -3.29 -19.21 12.39
N ARG A 445 -3.09 -20.22 13.24
CA ARG A 445 -2.64 -20.02 14.63
C ARG A 445 -1.22 -19.46 14.69
N ASP A 446 -0.33 -19.89 13.79
CA ASP A 446 1.02 -19.33 13.67
C ASP A 446 1.02 -17.81 13.37
N LEU A 447 -0.04 -17.28 12.75
CA LEU A 447 -0.20 -15.84 12.45
C LEU A 447 -0.69 -15.01 13.64
N LEU A 448 -1.12 -15.64 14.73
CA LEU A 448 -1.51 -14.94 15.95
C LEU A 448 -0.29 -14.33 16.64
N ARG A 449 -0.50 -13.26 17.41
CA ARG A 449 0.56 -12.65 18.22
C ARG A 449 1.11 -13.65 19.24
N PHE A 450 2.37 -13.46 19.65
CA PHE A 450 3.08 -14.37 20.57
C PHE A 450 2.35 -14.61 21.90
N ASP A 451 1.63 -13.63 22.43
CA ASP A 451 0.84 -13.73 23.66
C ASP A 451 -0.48 -14.49 23.46
N ARG A 452 -0.97 -14.58 22.23
CA ARG A 452 -2.13 -15.39 21.83
C ARG A 452 -1.74 -16.79 21.34
N GLY A 453 -0.47 -17.17 21.47
CA GLY A 453 0.05 -18.50 21.17
C GLY A 453 0.52 -18.72 19.72
N GLY A 454 0.70 -17.66 18.94
CA GLY A 454 1.31 -17.74 17.60
C GLY A 454 2.76 -17.25 17.54
N TYR A 455 3.26 -17.01 16.33
CA TYR A 455 4.64 -16.56 16.08
C TYR A 455 4.72 -15.15 15.50
N ALA A 456 3.58 -14.48 15.27
CA ALA A 456 3.57 -13.12 14.75
C ALA A 456 4.09 -12.11 15.77
N LEU A 457 4.99 -11.23 15.32
CA LEU A 457 5.50 -10.14 16.14
C LEU A 457 4.44 -9.04 16.36
N ILE A 458 3.57 -8.85 15.37
CA ILE A 458 2.51 -7.83 15.37
C ILE A 458 1.28 -8.48 14.76
N GLU A 459 0.16 -8.41 15.45
CA GLU A 459 -1.15 -8.79 14.93
C GLU A 459 -1.98 -7.52 14.82
N PRO A 460 -2.23 -7.02 13.61
CA PRO A 460 -2.95 -5.78 13.47
C PRO A 460 -4.46 -5.98 13.70
N THR A 461 -5.09 -5.01 14.35
CA THR A 461 -6.51 -5.05 14.71
C THR A 461 -7.42 -5.20 13.48
N GLY A 462 -8.48 -6.00 13.60
CA GLY A 462 -9.47 -6.22 12.55
C GLY A 462 -9.11 -7.34 11.56
N THR A 463 -8.06 -8.12 11.83
CA THR A 463 -7.85 -9.38 11.12
C THR A 463 -8.91 -10.38 11.53
N VAL A 464 -9.61 -10.95 10.56
CA VAL A 464 -10.68 -11.93 10.78
C VAL A 464 -10.09 -13.33 11.07
N LEU A 465 -9.07 -13.42 11.92
CA LEU A 465 -8.32 -14.67 12.16
C LEU A 465 -9.14 -15.64 12.99
N GLU A 466 -9.83 -15.15 14.01
CA GLU A 466 -10.69 -15.92 14.91
C GLU A 466 -11.82 -16.59 14.12
N GLU A 467 -12.49 -15.84 13.25
CA GLU A 467 -13.58 -16.40 12.44
C GLU A 467 -13.04 -17.46 11.47
N LYS A 468 -11.88 -17.22 10.84
CA LYS A 468 -11.23 -18.17 9.92
C LYS A 468 -10.74 -19.42 10.64
N ILE A 469 -10.17 -19.29 11.84
CA ILE A 469 -9.75 -20.42 12.66
C ILE A 469 -11.00 -21.21 13.07
N GLY A 470 -12.03 -20.56 13.61
CA GLY A 470 -13.27 -21.23 14.01
C GLY A 470 -13.96 -21.98 12.87
N TYR A 471 -14.03 -21.35 11.68
CA TYR A 471 -14.50 -21.98 10.45
C TYR A 471 -13.68 -23.24 10.13
N MET A 472 -12.36 -23.14 10.10
CA MET A 472 -11.50 -24.26 9.69
C MET A 472 -11.47 -25.37 10.76
N SER A 473 -11.58 -25.04 12.03
CA SER A 473 -11.75 -26.01 13.12
C SER A 473 -13.06 -26.78 12.95
N ALA A 474 -14.16 -26.10 12.60
CA ALA A 474 -15.44 -26.76 12.34
C ALA A 474 -15.33 -27.72 11.15
N VAL A 475 -14.75 -27.28 10.02
CA VAL A 475 -14.54 -28.13 8.84
C VAL A 475 -13.62 -29.31 9.15
N ALA A 476 -12.59 -29.13 9.99
CA ALA A 476 -11.71 -30.20 10.44
C ALA A 476 -12.43 -31.22 11.36
N GLY A 477 -13.61 -30.88 11.89
CA GLY A 477 -14.39 -31.70 12.82
C GLY A 477 -14.11 -31.42 14.30
N ASP A 478 -13.27 -30.43 14.61
CA ASP A 478 -12.99 -29.97 15.99
C ASP A 478 -13.99 -28.87 16.39
N LEU A 479 -15.20 -29.31 16.74
CA LEU A 479 -16.32 -28.44 17.08
C LEU A 479 -16.11 -27.68 18.40
N GLU A 480 -15.34 -28.23 19.35
CA GLU A 480 -15.01 -27.55 20.60
C GLU A 480 -14.09 -26.35 20.32
N GLN A 481 -13.05 -26.55 19.52
CA GLN A 481 -12.16 -25.46 19.13
C GLN A 481 -12.89 -24.42 18.27
N ALA A 482 -13.78 -24.85 17.38
CA ALA A 482 -14.62 -23.93 16.60
C ALA A 482 -15.44 -23.00 17.50
N ARG A 483 -16.07 -23.57 18.54
CA ARG A 483 -16.85 -22.84 19.54
C ARG A 483 -16.00 -21.81 20.27
N GLU A 484 -14.82 -22.19 20.77
CA GLU A 484 -13.94 -21.26 21.49
C GLU A 484 -13.50 -20.06 20.64
N TRP A 485 -13.14 -20.30 19.38
CA TRP A 485 -12.68 -19.22 18.49
C TRP A 485 -13.81 -18.32 18.03
N TRP A 486 -14.98 -18.86 17.70
CA TRP A 486 -16.13 -18.03 17.37
C TRP A 486 -16.65 -17.25 18.57
N GLN A 487 -16.57 -17.78 19.79
CA GLN A 487 -16.88 -17.00 20.98
C GLN A 487 -15.96 -15.78 21.11
N LYS A 488 -14.63 -15.97 20.96
CA LYS A 488 -13.67 -14.85 20.96
C LYS A 488 -13.95 -13.85 19.84
N ALA A 489 -14.33 -14.32 18.65
CA ALA A 489 -14.70 -13.46 17.54
C ALA A 489 -15.92 -12.58 17.88
N LEU A 490 -16.94 -13.16 18.52
CA LEU A 490 -18.15 -12.43 18.94
C LEU A 490 -17.87 -11.42 20.05
N GLU A 491 -16.96 -11.72 20.97
CA GLU A 491 -16.50 -10.80 22.02
C GLU A 491 -15.76 -9.59 21.43
N GLU A 492 -14.96 -9.80 20.37
CA GLU A 492 -14.19 -8.72 19.72
C GLU A 492 -15.04 -7.89 18.74
N ASN A 493 -15.79 -8.55 17.85
CA ASN A 493 -16.62 -7.90 16.83
C ASN A 493 -17.85 -8.76 16.47
N PRO A 494 -19.03 -8.51 17.07
CA PRO A 494 -20.21 -9.31 16.79
C PRO A 494 -20.68 -9.10 15.35
N ASN A 495 -20.49 -10.13 14.52
CA ASN A 495 -20.87 -10.21 13.11
C ASN A 495 -22.05 -11.19 12.92
N ASP A 496 -22.96 -10.87 12.00
CA ASP A 496 -24.16 -11.66 11.71
C ASP A 496 -23.83 -13.07 11.18
N ASP A 497 -22.74 -13.23 10.41
CA ASP A 497 -22.32 -14.57 9.94
C ASP A 497 -21.85 -15.44 11.11
N VAL A 498 -20.94 -14.93 11.95
CA VAL A 498 -20.44 -15.67 13.13
C VAL A 498 -21.57 -16.01 14.10
N LEU A 499 -22.52 -15.07 14.32
CA LEU A 499 -23.71 -15.32 15.14
C LEU A 499 -24.55 -16.46 14.57
N LEU A 500 -24.80 -16.45 13.26
CA LEU A 500 -25.52 -17.52 12.58
C LEU A 500 -24.82 -18.87 12.79
N ARG A 501 -23.51 -18.94 12.54
CA ARG A 501 -22.72 -20.19 12.63
C ARG A 501 -22.59 -20.70 14.06
N TYR A 502 -22.37 -19.82 15.02
CA TYR A 502 -22.32 -20.18 16.43
C TYR A 502 -23.66 -20.74 16.91
N GLY A 503 -24.78 -20.12 16.53
CA GLY A 503 -26.12 -20.63 16.87
C GLY A 503 -26.37 -22.02 16.27
N GLN A 504 -26.04 -22.23 15.00
CA GLN A 504 -26.12 -23.56 14.37
C GLN A 504 -25.27 -24.60 15.13
N LEU A 505 -24.08 -24.21 15.59
CA LEU A 505 -23.19 -25.08 16.37
C LEU A 505 -23.77 -25.44 17.75
N VAL A 506 -24.37 -24.46 18.46
CA VAL A 506 -25.07 -24.69 19.73
C VAL A 506 -26.22 -25.69 19.55
N GLU A 507 -27.04 -25.51 18.51
CA GLU A 507 -28.11 -26.45 18.20
C GLU A 507 -27.57 -27.86 17.91
N LEU A 508 -26.49 -27.95 17.14
CA LEU A 508 -25.89 -29.24 16.78
C LEU A 508 -25.41 -30.02 18.01
N GLN A 509 -24.71 -29.35 18.94
CA GLN A 509 -24.07 -29.96 20.12
C GLN A 509 -25.03 -30.14 21.31
N GLU A 510 -25.92 -29.19 21.56
CA GLU A 510 -26.73 -29.13 22.79
C GLU A 510 -28.25 -29.21 22.52
N GLY A 511 -28.68 -29.07 21.27
CA GLY A 511 -30.07 -29.22 20.87
C GLY A 511 -30.88 -27.91 20.84
N PRO A 512 -32.18 -28.01 20.48
CA PRO A 512 -33.03 -26.85 20.21
C PRO A 512 -33.36 -26.00 21.45
N GLU A 513 -33.37 -26.59 22.64
CA GLU A 513 -33.61 -25.86 23.89
C GLU A 513 -32.43 -24.95 24.25
N ALA A 514 -31.21 -25.46 24.11
CA ALA A 514 -29.99 -24.68 24.30
C ALA A 514 -29.89 -23.54 23.28
N LEU A 515 -30.23 -23.80 22.01
CA LEU A 515 -30.32 -22.75 21.00
C LEU A 515 -31.34 -21.66 21.40
N ALA A 516 -32.54 -22.04 21.88
CA ALA A 516 -33.54 -21.07 22.30
C ALA A 516 -33.05 -20.19 23.46
N ALA A 517 -32.37 -20.79 24.45
CA ALA A 517 -31.78 -20.06 25.58
C ALA A 517 -30.66 -19.12 25.11
N TRP A 518 -29.76 -19.61 24.26
CA TRP A 518 -28.67 -18.81 23.68
C TRP A 518 -29.20 -17.63 22.87
N LEU A 519 -30.22 -17.84 22.03
CA LEU A 519 -30.83 -16.77 21.24
C LEU A 519 -31.36 -15.64 22.13
N GLU A 520 -32.00 -15.97 23.26
CA GLU A 520 -32.50 -14.94 24.19
C GLU A 520 -31.35 -14.15 24.82
N THR A 521 -30.28 -14.83 25.27
CA THR A 521 -29.07 -14.17 25.79
C THR A 521 -28.47 -13.22 24.76
N VAL A 522 -28.21 -13.70 23.54
CA VAL A 522 -27.60 -12.90 22.47
C VAL A 522 -28.51 -11.75 22.05
N ARG A 523 -29.84 -11.93 22.04
CA ARG A 523 -30.79 -10.85 21.80
C ARG A 523 -30.65 -9.74 22.85
N THR A 524 -30.49 -10.09 24.12
CA THR A 524 -30.31 -9.09 25.18
C THR A 524 -28.98 -8.35 25.08
N GLU A 525 -27.92 -9.03 24.64
CA GLU A 525 -26.57 -8.47 24.53
C GLU A 525 -26.35 -7.64 23.26
N HIS A 526 -26.86 -8.12 22.12
CA HIS A 526 -26.55 -7.57 20.79
C HIS A 526 -27.76 -7.04 20.02
N GLY A 527 -28.95 -7.08 20.63
CA GLY A 527 -30.20 -6.64 20.02
C GLY A 527 -30.76 -7.62 18.97
N THR A 528 -31.82 -7.17 18.29
CA THR A 528 -32.52 -7.97 17.29
C THR A 528 -31.87 -7.83 15.92
N ARG A 529 -30.85 -8.64 15.67
CA ARG A 529 -30.15 -8.71 14.37
C ARG A 529 -30.82 -9.71 13.41
N ASN A 530 -30.60 -9.52 12.11
CA ASN A 530 -31.22 -10.37 11.08
C ASN A 530 -30.83 -11.85 11.20
N ALA A 531 -29.56 -12.14 11.51
CA ALA A 531 -29.09 -13.50 11.72
C ALA A 531 -29.81 -14.22 12.88
N ILE A 532 -29.97 -13.53 14.02
CA ILE A 532 -30.63 -14.06 15.21
C ILE A 532 -32.13 -14.27 14.94
N LEU A 533 -32.76 -13.31 14.26
CA LEU A 533 -34.15 -13.44 13.81
C LEU A 533 -34.35 -14.65 12.90
N SER A 534 -33.45 -14.84 11.93
CA SER A 534 -33.50 -15.96 10.99
C SER A 534 -33.39 -17.30 11.72
N LEU A 535 -32.44 -17.44 12.66
CA LEU A 535 -32.31 -18.65 13.48
C LEU A 535 -33.55 -18.91 14.33
N ARG A 536 -34.08 -17.87 14.97
CA ARG A 536 -35.27 -17.99 15.82
C ARG A 536 -36.51 -18.39 15.01
N ALA A 537 -36.72 -17.76 13.85
CA ALA A 537 -37.82 -18.06 12.95
C ALA A 537 -37.74 -19.50 12.43
N ASP A 538 -36.56 -19.94 12.01
CA ASP A 538 -36.36 -21.29 11.53
C ASP A 538 -36.57 -22.35 12.63
N LEU A 539 -36.05 -22.11 13.84
CA LEU A 539 -36.29 -22.98 14.99
C LEU A 539 -37.78 -23.08 15.34
N GLY A 540 -38.48 -21.94 15.42
CA GLY A 540 -39.91 -21.88 15.73
C GLY A 540 -40.75 -22.62 14.68
N ARG A 541 -40.41 -22.46 13.39
CA ARG A 541 -41.05 -23.17 12.28
C ARG A 541 -40.84 -24.68 12.38
N ARG A 542 -39.61 -25.16 12.60
CA ARG A 542 -39.31 -26.60 12.73
C ARG A 542 -40.05 -27.21 13.93
N GLN A 543 -40.06 -26.54 15.08
CA GLN A 543 -40.81 -26.99 16.25
C GLN A 543 -42.32 -27.04 16.00
N ALA A 544 -42.87 -26.06 15.28
CA ALA A 544 -44.28 -26.05 14.91
C ALA A 544 -44.65 -27.22 13.99
N PHE A 545 -43.84 -27.50 12.96
CA PHE A 545 -44.05 -28.66 12.09
C PHE A 545 -44.00 -29.98 12.85
N ILE A 546 -42.99 -30.17 13.71
CA ILE A 546 -42.89 -31.38 14.55
C ILE A 546 -44.12 -31.54 15.44
N ALA A 547 -44.60 -30.45 16.05
CA ALA A 547 -45.81 -30.48 16.87
C ALA A 547 -47.08 -30.83 16.06
N LEU A 548 -47.18 -30.36 14.82
CA LEU A 548 -48.27 -30.72 13.91
C LEU A 548 -48.23 -32.19 13.51
N GLU A 549 -47.04 -32.72 13.16
CA GLU A 549 -46.86 -34.15 12.85
C GLU A 549 -47.22 -35.04 14.03
N GLN A 550 -47.00 -34.55 15.26
CA GLN A 550 -47.40 -35.22 16.50
C GLN A 550 -48.89 -35.05 16.85
N GLY A 551 -49.68 -34.38 16.00
CA GLY A 551 -51.10 -34.15 16.21
C GLY A 551 -51.43 -33.11 17.29
N ASN A 552 -50.50 -32.19 17.60
CA ASN A 552 -50.66 -31.17 18.62
C ASN A 552 -50.65 -29.75 18.01
N PRO A 553 -51.77 -29.31 17.39
CA PRO A 553 -51.86 -27.99 16.74
C PRO A 553 -51.72 -26.83 17.73
N LEU A 554 -52.17 -27.02 18.99
CA LEU A 554 -52.01 -26.00 20.03
C LEU A 554 -50.54 -25.75 20.38
N ALA A 555 -49.72 -26.79 20.45
CA ALA A 555 -48.27 -26.64 20.65
C ALA A 555 -47.63 -25.96 19.43
N ALA A 556 -48.04 -26.32 18.22
CA ALA A 556 -47.55 -25.68 17.00
C ALA A 556 -47.84 -24.17 16.97
N ALA A 557 -49.08 -23.77 17.30
CA ALA A 557 -49.48 -22.38 17.40
C ALA A 557 -48.67 -21.63 18.48
N ARG A 558 -48.37 -22.26 19.63
CA ARG A 558 -47.52 -21.65 20.68
C ARG A 558 -46.09 -21.39 20.21
N HIS A 559 -45.50 -22.31 19.44
CA HIS A 559 -44.15 -22.11 18.88
C HIS A 559 -44.11 -20.91 17.92
N LEU A 560 -45.13 -20.74 17.09
CA LEU A 560 -45.24 -19.59 16.19
C LEU A 560 -45.61 -18.29 16.93
N GLN A 561 -46.48 -18.35 17.94
CA GLN A 561 -46.82 -17.20 18.79
C GLN A 561 -45.57 -16.63 19.48
N ALA A 562 -44.62 -17.48 19.87
CA ALA A 562 -43.36 -17.05 20.45
C ALA A 562 -42.46 -16.24 19.48
N LEU A 563 -42.74 -16.26 18.17
CA LEU A 563 -42.05 -15.44 17.17
C LEU A 563 -42.60 -14.00 17.07
N ILE A 564 -43.85 -13.76 17.51
CA ILE A 564 -44.48 -12.42 17.47
C ILE A 564 -43.66 -11.42 18.28
N GLY A 565 -43.18 -11.81 19.47
CA GLY A 565 -42.34 -10.98 20.31
C GLY A 565 -40.94 -10.68 19.74
N TRP A 566 -40.58 -11.29 18.61
CA TRP A 566 -39.29 -11.12 17.93
C TRP A 566 -39.44 -10.32 16.62
N LEU A 567 -40.48 -10.58 15.84
CA LEU A 567 -40.68 -10.00 14.50
C LEU A 567 -41.48 -8.67 14.50
N GLY A 568 -42.09 -8.30 15.63
CA GLY A 568 -43.09 -7.23 15.66
C GLY A 568 -44.41 -7.67 15.01
N GLU A 569 -45.38 -6.77 14.88
CA GLU A 569 -46.66 -7.07 14.23
C GLU A 569 -46.47 -7.30 12.72
N ASN A 570 -46.21 -8.54 12.32
CA ASN A 570 -46.21 -8.96 10.92
C ASN A 570 -47.56 -9.61 10.58
N PRO A 571 -48.40 -8.97 9.73
CA PRO A 571 -49.76 -9.45 9.45
C PRO A 571 -49.82 -10.88 8.91
N GLY A 572 -48.88 -11.28 8.03
CA GLY A 572 -48.90 -12.61 7.43
C GLY A 572 -48.59 -13.73 8.43
N LEU A 573 -47.72 -13.47 9.41
CA LEU A 573 -47.44 -14.43 10.48
C LEU A 573 -48.64 -14.57 11.43
N LEU A 574 -49.38 -13.47 11.67
CA LEU A 574 -50.58 -13.48 12.47
C LEU A 574 -51.71 -14.27 11.80
N ASP A 575 -51.84 -14.17 10.47
CA ASP A 575 -52.79 -14.95 9.67
C ASP A 575 -52.44 -16.46 9.69
N ASP A 576 -51.16 -16.82 9.55
CA ASP A 576 -50.70 -18.21 9.65
C ASP A 576 -50.95 -18.81 11.05
N ILE A 577 -50.73 -18.02 12.10
CA ILE A 577 -51.03 -18.42 13.49
C ILE A 577 -52.53 -18.60 13.71
N ALA A 578 -53.36 -17.71 13.16
CA ALA A 578 -54.82 -17.77 13.25
C ALA A 578 -55.40 -18.98 12.49
N LEU A 579 -54.75 -19.43 11.41
CA LEU A 579 -55.16 -20.62 10.65
C LEU A 579 -54.82 -21.94 11.37
N LEU A 580 -53.80 -21.93 12.24
CA LEU A 580 -53.32 -23.09 13.00
C LEU A 580 -53.99 -23.30 14.36
N LEU A 581 -54.54 -22.23 14.94
CA LEU A 581 -55.39 -22.23 16.14
C LEU A 581 -56.83 -22.62 15.79
#